data_AF-Q7WW59-F1
#
_entry.id   AF-Q7WW59-F1
#
_cell.length_a   1.000
_cell.length_b   1.000
_cell.length_c   1.000
_cell.angle_alpha   90.00
_cell.angle_beta   90.00
_cell.angle_gamma   90.00
#
_symmetry.space_group_name_H-M   'P 1'
#
loop_
_entity.id
_entity.type
_entity.pdbx_description
1 polymer ?
#
loop_
_entity_poly.entity_id
_entity_poly.type
_entity_poly.pdbx_seq_one_letter_code
_entity_poly.pdbx_strand_id
1 'polypeptide(L)' 'IAAAQRAGKTCAFIDAEHALDPIYAKKLGVDIDNLLCSQPDTGEQALEICDALTRSGAVDVIIVDSVAALTPKAEI' A
#
# COMPACT_ATOMS: atom_id res chain seq x y z
N ILE A 1 -7.85 -2.37 6.25
CA ILE A 1 -7.75 -3.19 5.02
C ILE A 1 -8.86 -4.26 4.99
N ALA A 2 -8.77 -5.33 5.78
CA ALA A 2 -9.72 -6.45 5.75
C ALA A 2 -11.21 -6.05 5.79
N ALA A 3 -11.59 -5.12 6.67
CA ALA A 3 -12.98 -4.65 6.75
C ALA A 3 -13.45 -3.90 5.48
N ALA A 4 -12.55 -3.17 4.82
CA ALA A 4 -12.86 -2.49 3.55
C ALA A 4 -13.02 -3.51 2.42
N GLN A 5 -12.11 -4.47 2.30
CA GLN A 5 -12.21 -5.56 1.33
C GLN A 5 -13.51 -6.38 1.53
N ARG A 6 -13.89 -6.69 2.77
CA ARG A 6 -15.20 -7.35 3.07
C ARG A 6 -16.41 -6.53 2.61
N ALA A 7 -16.27 -5.21 2.52
CA ALA A 7 -17.30 -4.32 1.98
C ALA A 7 -17.19 -4.13 0.45
N GLY A 8 -16.45 -5.00 -0.24
CA GLY A 8 -16.26 -4.98 -1.70
C GLY A 8 -15.32 -3.88 -2.21
N LYS A 9 -14.52 -3.26 -1.33
CA LYS A 9 -13.61 -2.18 -1.71
C LYS A 9 -12.23 -2.68 -2.12
N THR A 10 -11.67 -2.06 -3.16
CA THR A 10 -10.30 -2.29 -3.60
C THR A 10 -9.33 -1.55 -2.68
N CYS A 11 -8.30 -2.24 -2.19
CA CYS A 11 -7.28 -1.66 -1.32
C CYS A 11 -5.91 -1.73 -1.99
N ALA A 12 -5.08 -0.71 -1.75
CA ALA A 12 -3.66 -0.72 -2.08
C ALA A 12 -2.81 -0.47 -0.83
N PHE A 13 -1.64 -1.09 -0.78
CA PHE A 13 -0.68 -1.00 0.30
C PHE A 13 0.69 -0.62 -0.26
N ILE A 14 1.22 0.51 0.19
CA ILE A 14 2.55 1.00 -0.15
C ILE A 14 3.45 0.66 1.04
N ASP A 15 4.16 -0.46 0.95
CA ASP A 15 5.06 -0.99 1.96
C ASP A 15 6.45 -0.37 1.81
N ALA A 16 6.57 0.90 2.22
CA ALA A 16 7.86 1.60 2.26
C ALA A 16 8.79 1.04 3.35
N GLU A 17 8.26 0.38 4.39
CA GLU A 17 9.04 -0.28 5.43
C GLU A 17 9.56 -1.68 5.04
N HIS A 18 9.06 -2.25 3.94
CA HIS A 18 9.39 -3.59 3.47
C HIS A 18 9.14 -4.65 4.56
N ALA A 19 8.10 -4.44 5.37
CA ALA A 19 7.83 -5.16 6.61
C ALA A 19 6.49 -5.93 6.60
N LEU A 20 5.72 -5.84 5.52
CA LEU A 20 4.43 -6.53 5.43
C LEU A 20 4.61 -8.06 5.39
N ASP A 21 4.11 -8.76 6.41
CA ASP A 21 3.98 -10.22 6.40
C ASP A 21 2.63 -10.66 5.77
N PRO A 22 2.63 -11.25 4.56
CA PRO A 22 1.40 -11.68 3.89
C PRO A 22 0.69 -12.82 4.62
N ILE A 23 1.41 -13.68 5.35
CA ILE A 23 0.82 -14.78 6.11
C ILE A 23 0.05 -14.20 7.30
N TYR A 24 0.65 -13.22 8.00
CA TYR A 24 -0.02 -12.54 9.11
C TYR A 24 -1.23 -11.74 8.64
N ALA A 25 -1.09 -10.96 7.56
CA ALA A 25 -2.20 -10.20 7.00
C ALA A 25 -3.37 -11.12 6.59
N LYS A 26 -3.09 -12.30 6.00
CA LYS A 26 -4.13 -13.31 5.70
C LYS A 26 -4.85 -13.82 6.96
N LYS A 27 -4.13 -14.03 8.07
CA LYS A 27 -4.75 -14.41 9.37
C LYS A 27 -5.66 -13.32 9.93
N LEU A 28 -5.37 -12.05 9.64
CA LEU A 28 -6.23 -10.90 9.99
C LEU A 28 -7.44 -10.73 9.03
N GLY A 29 -7.59 -11.61 8.05
CA GLY A 29 -8.68 -11.60 7.09
C GLY A 29 -8.50 -10.60 5.95
N VAL A 30 -7.26 -10.20 5.66
CA VAL A 30 -6.91 -9.49 4.42
C VAL A 30 -6.93 -10.49 3.28
N ASP A 31 -7.58 -10.11 2.19
CA ASP A 31 -7.49 -10.82 0.93
C ASP A 31 -6.19 -10.42 0.22
N ILE A 32 -5.17 -11.27 0.35
CA ILE A 32 -3.82 -11.04 -0.17
C ILE A 32 -3.79 -11.10 -1.70
N ASP A 33 -4.60 -11.97 -2.30
CA ASP A 33 -4.60 -12.17 -3.75
C ASP A 33 -5.17 -10.95 -4.48
N ASN A 34 -6.09 -10.21 -3.83
CA ASN A 34 -6.69 -8.98 -4.33
C ASN A 34 -6.14 -7.69 -3.70
N LEU A 35 -5.10 -7.75 -2.86
CA LEU A 35 -4.45 -6.56 -2.31
C LEU A 35 -3.37 -6.08 -3.27
N LEU A 36 -3.53 -4.86 -3.82
CA LEU A 36 -2.44 -4.23 -4.56
C LEU A 36 -1.32 -3.87 -3.57
N CYS A 37 -0.11 -4.38 -3.79
CA CYS A 37 1.03 -4.10 -2.92
C CYS A 37 2.19 -3.54 -3.75
N SER A 38 2.87 -2.52 -3.23
CA SER A 38 4.08 -1.95 -3.82
C SER A 38 5.12 -1.70 -2.75
N GLN A 39 6.38 -2.04 -3.05
CA GLN A 39 7.55 -1.73 -2.23
C GLN A 39 8.39 -0.71 -3.00
N PRO A 40 8.21 0.59 -2.75
CA PRO A 40 8.95 1.63 -3.46
C PRO A 40 10.39 1.74 -2.95
N ASP A 41 11.27 2.20 -3.83
CA ASP A 41 12.68 2.50 -3.55
C ASP A 41 12.85 3.88 -2.90
N THR A 42 11.95 4.84 -3.19
CA THR A 42 12.04 6.24 -2.72
C THR A 42 10.68 6.77 -2.25
N GLY A 43 10.71 7.80 -1.40
CA GLY A 43 9.52 8.51 -0.95
C GLY A 43 8.75 9.16 -2.10
N GLU A 44 9.44 9.75 -3.08
CA GLU A 44 8.80 10.34 -4.25
C GLU A 44 8.08 9.28 -5.09
N GLN A 45 8.72 8.13 -5.33
CA GLN A 45 8.07 7.03 -6.05
C GLN A 45 6.84 6.51 -5.31
N ALA A 46 6.90 6.36 -3.99
CA ALA A 46 5.75 5.97 -3.16
C ALA A 46 4.56 6.93 -3.36
N LEU A 47 4.83 8.24 -3.34
CA LEU A 47 3.82 9.28 -3.52
C LEU A 47 3.30 9.37 -4.95
N GLU A 48 4.16 9.17 -5.96
CA GLU A 48 3.74 9.08 -7.37
C GLU A 48 2.79 7.90 -7.60
N ILE A 49 3.05 6.74 -6.97
CA ILE A 49 2.16 5.58 -7.01
C ILE A 49 0.82 5.92 -6.33
N CYS A 50 0.84 6.53 -5.15
CA CYS A 50 -0.39 6.95 -4.46
C CYS A 50 -1.23 7.89 -5.32
N ASP A 51 -0.59 8.87 -5.95
CA ASP A 51 -1.21 9.87 -6.81
C ASP A 51 -1.79 9.25 -8.09
N ALA A 52 -1.06 8.32 -8.73
CA ALA A 52 -1.55 7.57 -9.88
C ALA A 52 -2.78 6.70 -9.53
N LEU A 53 -2.73 5.96 -8.41
CA LEU A 53 -3.85 5.14 -7.95
C LEU A 53 -5.07 6.01 -7.59
N THR A 54 -4.86 7.15 -6.93
CA THR A 54 -5.92 8.09 -6.59
C THR A 54 -6.59 8.65 -7.84
N ARG A 55 -5.81 9.08 -8.84
CA ARG A 55 -6.34 9.58 -10.12
C ARG A 55 -7.10 8.53 -10.91
N SER A 56 -6.72 7.26 -10.80
CA SER A 56 -7.40 6.18 -11.52
C SER A 56 -8.84 5.97 -11.05
N GLY A 57 -9.15 6.32 -9.79
CA GLY A 57 -10.44 6.01 -9.15
C GLY A 57 -10.71 4.52 -8.96
N ALA A 58 -9.75 3.64 -9.27
CA ALA A 58 -9.90 2.19 -9.17
C ALA A 58 -9.64 1.62 -7.77
N VAL A 59 -9.07 2.44 -6.87
CA VAL A 59 -8.74 2.06 -5.49
C VAL A 59 -9.53 2.92 -4.52
N ASP A 60 -10.24 2.29 -3.59
CA ASP A 60 -11.05 2.98 -2.58
C ASP A 60 -10.24 3.39 -1.34
N VAL A 61 -9.20 2.61 -1.00
CA VAL A 61 -8.37 2.83 0.19
C VAL A 61 -6.90 2.57 -0.13
N ILE A 62 -6.06 3.58 0.08
CA ILE A 62 -4.60 3.48 -0.05
C ILE A 62 -4.00 3.60 1.36
N ILE A 63 -3.09 2.70 1.71
CA ILE A 63 -2.34 2.68 2.96
C ILE A 63 -0.87 2.88 2.61
N VAL A 64 -0.18 3.74 3.35
CA VAL A 64 1.27 3.94 3.24
C VAL A 64 1.90 3.54 4.57
N ASP A 65 2.78 2.55 4.52
CA ASP A 65 3.48 2.00 5.68
C ASP A 65 5.00 2.09 5.46
N SER A 66 5.68 3.13 5.92
CA SER A 66 5.18 4.26 6.71
C SER A 66 5.72 5.59 6.19
N VAL A 67 5.14 6.70 6.66
CA VAL A 67 5.62 8.05 6.32
C VAL A 67 7.08 8.26 6.74
N ALA A 68 7.50 7.65 7.84
CA ALA A 68 8.88 7.75 8.32
C ALA A 68 9.88 7.05 7.39
N ALA A 69 9.42 6.05 6.63
CA ALA A 69 10.21 5.32 5.64
C ALA A 69 10.16 5.94 4.23
N LEU A 70 9.49 7.08 4.04
CA LEU A 70 9.48 7.83 2.78
C LEU A 70 10.77 8.64 2.61
N THR A 71 11.89 7.94 2.49
CA THR A 71 13.21 8.54 2.32
C THR A 71 13.29 9.26 0.97
N PRO A 72 13.62 10.57 0.94
CA PRO A 72 13.78 11.30 -0.31
C PRO A 72 14.85 10.66 -1.19
N LYS A 73 14.67 10.74 -2.52
CA LYS A 73 15.66 10.24 -3.49
C LYS A 73 17.05 10.84 -3.29
N ALA A 74 17.16 12.04 -2.74
CA ALA A 74 18.44 12.69 -2.46
C ALA A 74 19.21 12.08 -1.27
N GLU A 75 18.53 11.25 -0.45
CA GLU A 75 19.08 10.62 0.76
C GLU A 75 19.40 9.12 0.57
N ILE A 76 19.19 8.59 -0.65
CA ILE A 76 19.51 7.21 -1.08
C ILE A 76 20.60 7.24 -2.14
#